data_AF-A0A7K1ZL50-F1
#
_entry.id   AF-A0A7K1ZL50-F1
#
_cell.length_a   1.000
_cell.length_b   1.000
_cell.length_c   1.000
_cell.angle_alpha   90.00
_cell.angle_beta   90.00
_cell.angle_gamma   90.00
#
_symmetry.space_group_name_H-M   'P 1'
#
loop_
_entity.id
_entity.type
_entity.pdbx_description
1 polymer ?
#
loop_
_entity_poly.entity_id
_entity_poly.type
_entity_poly.pdbx_seq_one_letter_code
_entity_poly.pdbx_strand_id
1 'polypeptide(L)'
;MNAKTVGQWILDLDGITEVYHRRQAAEKLELPADRIGDLVVLSARDVVIGRTPDHHDLTAVAKGLRSHGGRYEEMVPLLLSEPLKPRYAQYADTDPRNFDVFDFALNGTTRT
;
A
#
# COMPACT_ATOMS: atom_id res chain seq x y z
N MET A 1 -10.78 26.56 -3.78
CA MET A 1 -10.18 26.13 -2.50
C MET A 1 -8.74 25.70 -2.76
N ASN A 2 -7.81 25.92 -1.81
CA ASN A 2 -6.42 25.44 -1.93
C ASN A 2 -6.37 23.92 -1.64
N ALA A 3 -5.47 23.18 -2.30
CA ALA A 3 -5.20 21.75 -2.09
C ALA A 3 -5.06 21.36 -0.61
N LYS A 4 -4.51 22.22 0.25
CA LYS A 4 -4.43 21.98 1.71
C LYS A 4 -5.81 21.89 2.37
N THR A 5 -6.70 22.83 2.03
CA THR A 5 -8.08 22.84 2.55
C THR A 5 -8.86 21.65 2.02
N VAL A 6 -8.70 21.31 0.75
CA VAL A 6 -9.36 20.13 0.14
C VAL A 6 -8.84 18.85 0.78
N GLY A 7 -7.53 18.72 0.98
CA GLY A 7 -6.93 17.56 1.62
C GLY A 7 -7.43 17.33 3.05
N GLN A 8 -7.52 18.40 3.86
CA GLN A 8 -8.09 18.30 5.21
C GLN A 8 -9.56 17.88 5.17
N TRP A 9 -10.35 18.50 4.29
CA TRP A 9 -11.77 18.14 4.15
C TRP A 9 -11.97 16.68 3.75
N ILE A 10 -11.12 16.12 2.87
CA ILE A 10 -11.15 14.70 2.51
C ILE A 10 -10.76 13.83 3.72
N LEU A 11 -9.74 14.22 4.47
CA LEU A 11 -9.29 13.48 5.65
C LEU A 11 -10.36 13.41 6.75
N ASP A 12 -11.22 14.43 6.84
CA ASP A 12 -12.32 14.48 7.81
C ASP A 12 -13.51 13.58 7.41
N LEU A 13 -13.50 12.97 6.22
CA LEU A 13 -14.54 12.02 5.80
C LEU A 13 -14.38 10.67 6.53
N ASP A 14 -15.51 10.10 6.94
CA ASP A 14 -15.51 8.77 7.58
C ASP A 14 -14.91 7.71 6.65
N GLY A 15 -14.07 6.84 7.23
CA GLY A 15 -13.37 5.81 6.49
C GLY A 15 -12.12 6.25 5.70
N ILE A 16 -11.71 7.53 5.75
CA ILE A 16 -10.41 7.97 5.22
C ILE A 16 -9.36 7.98 6.34
N THR A 17 -8.19 7.39 6.10
CA THR A 17 -7.14 7.23 7.12
C THR A 17 -5.90 8.06 6.84
N GLU A 18 -5.54 8.27 5.58
CA GLU A 18 -4.40 9.10 5.19
C GLU A 18 -4.74 9.96 3.96
N VAL A 19 -4.33 11.22 3.99
CA VAL A 19 -4.32 12.11 2.83
C VAL A 19 -2.95 12.76 2.73
N TYR A 20 -2.28 12.56 1.59
CA TYR A 20 -0.95 13.10 1.33
C TYR A 20 -0.97 14.07 0.16
N HIS A 21 -0.22 15.16 0.29
CA HIS A 21 0.16 15.96 -0.88
C HIS A 21 1.20 15.22 -1.73
N ARG A 22 1.26 15.53 -3.02
CA ARG A 22 2.20 14.93 -4.00
C ARG A 22 3.60 14.64 -3.44
N ARG A 23 4.26 15.64 -2.83
CA ARG A 23 5.62 15.47 -2.29
C ARG A 23 5.67 14.46 -1.14
N GLN A 24 4.73 14.56 -0.20
CA GLN A 24 4.66 13.66 0.95
C GLN A 24 4.39 12.23 0.50
N ALA A 25 3.50 12.04 -0.49
CA ALA A 25 3.23 10.73 -1.07
C ALA A 25 4.45 10.15 -1.77
N ALA A 26 5.15 10.95 -2.58
CA ALA A 26 6.37 10.54 -3.26
C ALA A 26 7.45 10.08 -2.27
N GLU A 27 7.64 10.80 -1.16
CA GLU A 27 8.62 10.46 -0.13
C GLU A 27 8.19 9.24 0.70
N LYS A 28 6.97 9.22 1.22
CA LYS A 28 6.51 8.17 2.15
C LYS A 28 6.16 6.85 1.49
N LEU A 29 5.70 6.90 0.24
CA LEU A 29 5.25 5.73 -0.51
C LEU A 29 6.21 5.39 -1.65
N GLU A 30 7.34 6.09 -1.74
CA GLU A 30 8.40 5.86 -2.72
C GLU A 30 7.89 5.95 -4.18
N LEU A 31 7.01 6.94 -4.44
CA LEU A 31 6.32 7.10 -5.73
C LEU A 31 6.96 8.18 -6.63
N PRO A 32 6.91 8.01 -7.96
CA PRO A 32 7.33 9.04 -8.90
C PRO A 32 6.37 10.24 -8.87
N ALA A 33 6.84 11.38 -8.35
CA ALA A 33 6.02 12.58 -8.12
C ALA A 33 5.36 13.13 -9.40
N ASP A 34 5.99 12.95 -10.56
CA ASP A 34 5.51 13.39 -11.87
C ASP A 34 4.36 12.54 -12.43
N ARG A 35 4.07 11.38 -11.82
CA ARG A 35 3.02 10.44 -12.26
C ARG A 35 1.84 10.32 -11.29
N ILE A 36 1.82 11.11 -10.22
CA ILE A 36 0.74 11.12 -9.23
C ILE A 36 0.02 12.47 -9.19
N GLY A 37 -1.25 12.43 -8.77
CA GLY A 37 -2.07 13.62 -8.58
C GLY A 37 -1.55 14.55 -7.48
N ASP A 38 -2.24 15.67 -7.28
CA ASP A 38 -1.89 16.62 -6.22
C ASP A 38 -2.12 16.05 -4.81
N LEU A 39 -3.06 15.11 -4.71
CA LEU A 39 -3.42 14.38 -3.49
C LEU A 39 -3.40 12.87 -3.74
N VAL A 40 -2.98 12.12 -2.73
CA VAL A 40 -3.09 10.67 -2.63
C VAL A 40 -3.89 10.37 -1.38
N VAL A 41 -4.92 9.52 -1.49
CA VAL A 41 -5.89 9.25 -0.43
C VAL A 41 -5.93 7.76 -0.17
N LEU A 42 -5.81 7.36 1.10
CA LEU A 42 -5.92 5.97 1.54
C LEU A 42 -7.10 5.84 2.50
N SER A 43 -7.85 4.75 2.35
CA SER A 43 -9.03 4.44 3.14
C SER A 43 -8.73 3.47 4.29
N ALA A 44 -9.71 3.31 5.18
CA ALA A 44 -9.75 2.28 6.21
C ALA A 44 -9.88 0.88 5.59
N ARG A 45 -9.60 -0.14 6.41
CA ARG A 45 -9.53 -1.56 6.01
C ARG A 45 -10.72 -2.07 5.21
N ASP A 46 -11.93 -1.62 5.54
CA ASP A 46 -13.21 -2.08 5.01
C ASP A 46 -13.90 -1.03 4.12
N VAL A 47 -13.14 -0.05 3.62
CA VAL A 47 -13.64 1.07 2.81
C VAL A 47 -12.91 1.11 1.47
N VAL A 48 -13.66 1.27 0.38
CA VAL A 48 -13.13 1.48 -0.99
C VAL A 48 -13.47 2.88 -1.50
N ILE A 49 -12.60 3.44 -2.35
CA ILE A 49 -12.77 4.79 -2.90
C ILE A 49 -13.21 4.70 -4.37
N GLY A 50 -14.41 5.18 -4.66
CA GLY A 50 -14.97 5.31 -6.01
C GLY A 50 -14.87 6.74 -6.56
N ARG A 51 -15.39 6.95 -7.78
CA ARG A 51 -15.45 8.28 -8.43
C ARG A 51 -16.78 8.98 -8.15
N THR A 52 -17.84 8.56 -8.83
CA THR A 52 -19.24 8.95 -8.55
C THR A 52 -20.13 7.72 -8.73
N PRO A 53 -21.35 7.69 -8.17
CA PRO A 53 -22.25 6.54 -8.31
C PRO A 53 -22.49 6.13 -9.77
N ASP A 54 -22.72 7.10 -10.66
CA ASP A 54 -22.98 6.83 -12.09
C ASP A 54 -21.80 6.19 -12.85
N HIS A 55 -20.60 6.15 -12.26
CA HIS A 55 -19.44 5.48 -12.85
C HIS A 55 -19.31 4.00 -12.45
N HIS A 56 -20.18 3.50 -11.57
CA HIS A 56 -20.02 2.16 -10.99
C HIS A 56 -21.32 1.37 -11.06
N ASP A 57 -21.27 0.22 -11.76
CA ASP A 57 -22.29 -0.82 -11.64
C ASP A 57 -21.84 -1.83 -10.57
N LEU A 58 -22.56 -1.87 -9.45
CA LEU A 58 -22.24 -2.72 -8.31
C LEU A 58 -22.96 -4.07 -8.32
N THR A 59 -23.70 -4.40 -9.37
CA THR A 59 -24.48 -5.65 -9.45
C THR A 59 -23.61 -6.89 -9.26
N ALA A 60 -22.38 -6.89 -9.79
CA ALA A 60 -21.44 -8.01 -9.68
C ALA A 60 -20.93 -8.25 -8.24
N VAL A 61 -20.98 -7.25 -7.36
CA VAL A 61 -20.46 -7.31 -5.98
C VAL A 61 -21.55 -7.21 -4.93
N ALA A 62 -22.81 -7.37 -5.33
CA ALA A 62 -23.98 -7.25 -4.45
C ALA A 62 -23.97 -8.22 -3.24
N LYS A 63 -23.20 -9.31 -3.32
CA LYS A 63 -23.07 -10.31 -2.24
C LYS A 63 -21.89 -10.05 -1.29
N GLY A 64 -21.09 -9.02 -1.56
CA GLY A 64 -19.90 -8.69 -0.80
C GLY A 64 -18.75 -8.26 -1.71
N LEU A 65 -17.94 -7.34 -1.22
CA LEU A 65 -16.76 -6.82 -1.91
C LEU A 65 -15.52 -7.16 -1.10
N ARG A 66 -14.50 -7.68 -1.80
CA ARG A 66 -13.12 -7.77 -1.31
C ARG A 66 -12.24 -7.04 -2.30
N SER A 67 -11.35 -6.21 -1.80
CA SER A 67 -10.46 -5.40 -2.63
C SER A 67 -9.10 -5.26 -1.94
N HIS A 68 -8.23 -4.41 -2.50
CA HIS A 68 -6.92 -4.11 -1.98
C HIS A 68 -6.45 -2.73 -2.47
N GLY A 69 -5.33 -2.27 -1.95
CA GLY A 69 -4.63 -1.07 -2.41
C GLY A 69 -4.36 -0.05 -1.31
N GLY A 70 -4.84 -0.30 -0.08
CA GLY A 70 -4.52 0.50 1.10
C GLY A 70 -3.42 -0.11 1.96
N ARG A 71 -3.16 0.50 3.12
CA ARG A 71 -2.18 0.01 4.11
C ARG A 71 -2.51 -1.36 4.66
N TYR A 72 -3.79 -1.67 4.76
CA TYR A 72 -4.26 -2.87 5.44
C TYR A 72 -4.02 -4.15 4.63
N GLU A 73 -3.53 -4.01 3.40
CA GLU A 73 -3.11 -5.10 2.52
C GLU A 73 -1.61 -5.05 2.18
N GLU A 74 -0.82 -4.16 2.81
CA GLU A 74 0.61 -4.01 2.55
C GLU A 74 1.43 -5.21 3.10
N MET A 75 0.99 -5.80 4.21
CA MET A 75 1.66 -6.95 4.83
C MET A 75 1.45 -8.23 4.01
N VAL A 76 2.55 -8.80 3.50
CA VAL A 76 2.55 -10.05 2.71
C VAL A 76 3.59 -11.03 3.23
N PRO A 77 3.37 -12.36 3.08
CA PRO A 77 4.35 -13.35 3.50
C PRO A 77 5.56 -13.40 2.57
N LEU A 78 6.76 -13.54 3.13
CA LEU A 78 7.99 -13.85 2.42
C LEU A 78 8.45 -15.27 2.81
N LEU A 79 8.29 -16.23 1.89
CA LEU A 79 8.52 -17.65 2.15
C LEU A 79 9.62 -18.19 1.24
N LEU A 80 10.57 -18.93 1.82
CA LEU A 80 11.67 -19.59 1.11
C LEU A 80 11.70 -21.07 1.48
N SER A 81 12.05 -21.93 0.54
CA SER A 81 12.14 -23.38 0.74
C SER A 81 13.43 -23.83 1.42
N GLU A 82 14.35 -22.90 1.71
CA GLU A 82 15.68 -23.18 2.25
C GLU A 82 15.93 -22.31 3.49
N PRO A 83 16.69 -22.80 4.48
CA PRO A 83 17.06 -22.01 5.66
C PRO A 83 17.82 -20.73 5.29
N LEU A 84 17.63 -19.68 6.08
CA LEU A 84 18.39 -18.43 5.95
C LEU A 84 19.76 -18.53 6.64
N LYS A 85 20.75 -17.86 6.05
CA LYS A 85 22.01 -17.53 6.71
C LYS A 85 21.72 -16.63 7.93
N PRO A 86 22.52 -16.68 9.01
CA PRO A 86 22.26 -15.90 10.24
C PRO A 86 22.03 -14.40 10.01
N ARG A 87 22.79 -13.78 9.10
CA ARG A 87 22.60 -12.37 8.73
C ARG A 87 21.22 -12.09 8.11
N TYR A 88 20.72 -12.99 7.27
CA TYR A 88 19.42 -12.83 6.62
C TYR A 88 18.26 -13.18 7.55
N ALA A 89 18.47 -14.08 8.52
CA ALA A 89 17.51 -14.29 9.61
C ALA A 89 17.32 -13.00 10.42
N GLN A 90 18.41 -12.30 10.78
CA GLN A 90 18.33 -10.98 11.44
C GLN A 90 17.66 -9.92 10.56
N TYR A 91 17.89 -9.95 9.25
CA TYR A 91 17.24 -9.02 8.32
C TYR A 91 15.73 -9.28 8.22
N ALA A 92 15.31 -10.55 8.23
CA ALA A 92 13.90 -10.93 8.24
C ALA A 92 13.14 -10.42 9.47
N ASP A 93 13.83 -10.22 10.61
CA ASP A 93 13.26 -9.66 11.84
C ASP A 93 13.07 -8.12 11.80
N THR A 94 13.41 -7.46 10.67
CA THR A 94 13.23 -6.01 10.48
C THR A 94 11.94 -5.71 9.70
N ASP A 95 12.03 -4.97 8.60
CA ASP A 95 10.91 -4.61 7.72
C ASP A 95 11.26 -4.95 6.26
N PRO A 96 11.44 -6.25 5.92
CA PRO A 96 11.74 -6.66 4.56
C PRO A 96 10.56 -6.36 3.64
N ARG A 97 10.85 -5.90 2.42
CA ARG A 97 9.84 -5.59 1.42
C ARG A 97 9.64 -6.79 0.50
N ASN A 98 8.46 -6.90 -0.09
CA ASN A 98 8.15 -8.00 -1.01
C ASN A 98 9.13 -8.10 -2.20
N PHE A 99 9.68 -6.97 -2.64
CA PHE A 99 10.66 -6.90 -3.72
C PHE A 99 12.08 -7.32 -3.29
N ASP A 100 12.33 -7.52 -2.00
CA ASP A 100 13.60 -8.09 -1.50
C ASP A 100 13.70 -9.60 -1.74
N VAL A 101 12.63 -10.25 -2.23
CA VAL A 101 12.55 -11.71 -2.43
C VAL A 101 13.73 -12.26 -3.24
N PHE A 102 14.23 -11.53 -4.23
CA PHE A 102 15.39 -11.97 -5.02
C PHE A 102 16.69 -11.90 -4.22
N ASP A 103 16.88 -10.87 -3.39
CA ASP A 103 18.07 -10.78 -2.54
C ASP A 103 18.07 -11.92 -1.51
N PHE A 104 16.92 -12.15 -0.87
CA PHE A 104 16.73 -13.27 0.04
C PHE A 104 16.98 -14.63 -0.61
N ALA A 105 16.43 -14.86 -1.81
CA ALA A 105 16.52 -16.14 -2.50
C ALA A 105 17.91 -16.44 -3.08
N LEU A 106 18.62 -15.42 -3.59
CA LEU A 106 19.91 -15.61 -4.26
C LEU A 106 21.10 -15.52 -3.30
N ASN A 107 21.01 -14.65 -2.31
CA ASN A 107 22.12 -14.34 -1.42
C ASN A 107 21.88 -14.86 0.01
N GLY A 108 20.62 -15.00 0.41
CA GLY A 108 20.22 -15.20 1.79
C GLY A 108 20.08 -16.65 2.26
N THR A 109 19.91 -17.60 1.35
CA THR A 109 19.73 -19.03 1.70
C THR A 109 21.04 -19.75 1.94
N THR A 110 21.02 -20.83 2.71
CA THR A 110 22.20 -21.68 2.98
C THR A 110 22.59 -22.57 1.81
N ARG A 111 21.67 -22.79 0.87
CA ARG A 111 21.92 -23.54 -0.36
C ARG A 111 22.60 -22.61 -1.38
N THR A 112 23.89 -22.84 -1.60
CA THR A 112 24.71 -22.26 -2.68
C THR A 112 24.93 -23.28 -3.78
#